data_AF-A0A0C2G4G2-F1
#
_entry.id   AF-A0A0C2G4G2-F1
#
_cell.length_a   1.000
_cell.length_b   1.000
_cell.length_c   1.000
_cell.angle_alpha   90.00
_cell.angle_beta   90.00
_cell.angle_gamma   90.00
#
_symmetry.space_group_name_H-M   'P 1'
#
loop_
_entity.id
_entity.type
_entity.pdbx_description
1 polymer ?
#
loop_
_entity_poly.entity_id
_entity_poly.type
_entity_poly.pdbx_seq_one_letter_code
_entity_poly.pdbx_strand_id
1 'polypeptide(L)'
;MLQLGNLYSTDILDPLNDYTKEIVEKRGRVLSITGTTYDEDYDGKHSASKLTSPYPTHLFRILIACNGDWSNNGPFCKQPEQTKVLSFVFPHMDGDPNCLTKDKLLLQYTARIKDVESISGQYFNFTNIPYKQQMLLKLHTNVEL
;
A
#
# COMPACT_ATOMS: atom_id res chain seq x y z
N MET A 1 -13.64 -15.52 4.80
CA MET A 1 -14.32 -14.32 4.26
C MET A 1 -14.08 -13.23 5.28
N LEU A 2 -13.27 -12.21 4.96
CA LEU A 2 -13.04 -11.08 5.86
C LEU A 2 -14.39 -10.36 6.00
N GLN A 3 -14.92 -10.29 7.23
CA GLN A 3 -16.17 -9.58 7.49
C GLN A 3 -15.82 -8.09 7.62
N LEU A 4 -15.55 -7.46 6.47
CA LEU A 4 -15.36 -6.02 6.39
C LEU A 4 -16.75 -5.38 6.52
N GLY A 5 -16.89 -4.42 7.44
CA GLY A 5 -18.13 -3.65 7.55
C GLY A 5 -18.48 -3.02 6.20
N ASN A 6 -19.78 -2.88 5.90
CA ASN A 6 -20.26 -2.33 4.61
C ASN A 6 -19.60 -0.96 4.30
N LEU A 7 -19.41 -0.14 5.34
CA LEU A 7 -18.76 1.18 5.26
C LEU A 7 -17.28 1.09 4.87
N TYR A 8 -16.53 0.11 5.40
CA TYR A 8 -15.13 -0.08 5.04
C TYR A 8 -14.96 -0.37 3.54
N SER A 9 -15.89 -1.15 2.98
CA SER A 9 -15.89 -1.44 1.55
C SER A 9 -16.15 -0.17 0.73
N THR A 10 -17.21 0.58 1.05
CA THR A 10 -17.63 1.76 0.27
C THR A 10 -16.71 2.98 0.41
N ASP A 11 -16.06 3.12 1.57
CA ASP A 11 -15.33 4.33 1.94
C ASP A 11 -13.82 4.17 1.75
N ILE A 12 -13.30 2.93 1.77
CA ILE A 12 -11.87 2.66 1.59
C ILE A 12 -11.60 1.77 0.39
N LEU A 13 -12.21 0.59 0.30
CA LEU A 13 -11.84 -0.36 -0.76
C LEU A 13 -12.27 0.10 -2.14
N ASP A 14 -13.50 0.58 -2.31
CA ASP A 14 -13.98 1.06 -3.60
C ASP A 14 -13.15 2.27 -4.07
N PRO A 15 -12.93 3.33 -3.26
CA PRO A 15 -12.07 4.44 -3.67
C PRO A 15 -10.63 4.02 -3.97
N LEU A 16 -10.06 3.12 -3.17
CA LEU A 16 -8.70 2.61 -3.40
C LEU A 16 -8.62 1.83 -4.71
N ASN A 17 -9.66 1.09 -5.09
CA ASN A 17 -9.75 0.38 -6.35
C ASN A 17 -9.94 1.34 -7.53
N ASP A 18 -10.79 2.36 -7.40
CA ASP A 18 -10.98 3.41 -8.39
C ASP A 18 -9.66 4.16 -8.65
N TYR A 19 -8.98 4.59 -7.59
CA TYR A 19 -7.68 5.24 -7.69
C TYR A 19 -6.62 4.32 -8.33
N THR A 20 -6.62 3.03 -8.00
CA THR A 20 -5.73 2.05 -8.64
C THR A 20 -6.01 1.97 -10.15
N LYS A 21 -7.28 2.01 -10.56
CA LYS A 21 -7.69 2.00 -11.96
C LYS A 21 -7.25 3.26 -12.69
N GLU A 22 -7.40 4.44 -12.08
CA GLU A 22 -6.90 5.70 -12.64
C GLU A 22 -5.39 5.67 -12.92
N ILE A 23 -4.61 5.09 -12.00
CA ILE A 23 -3.16 4.93 -12.21
C ILE A 23 -2.90 3.96 -13.37
N VAL A 24 -3.65 2.87 -13.49
CA VAL A 24 -3.53 1.94 -14.63
C VAL A 24 -3.85 2.65 -15.94
N GLU A 25 -4.87 3.49 -15.99
CA GLU A 25 -5.20 4.29 -17.18
C GLU A 25 -4.08 5.29 -17.54
N LYS A 26 -3.47 5.93 -16.52
CA LYS A 26 -2.37 6.90 -16.71
C LYS A 26 -1.03 6.25 -17.06
N ARG A 27 -0.73 5.07 -16.51
CA ARG A 27 0.59 4.41 -16.57
C ARG A 27 0.60 3.15 -17.43
N GLY A 28 -0.54 2.72 -17.95
CA GLY A 28 -0.75 1.50 -18.74
C GLY A 28 -0.68 0.20 -17.95
N ARG A 29 0.16 0.13 -16.90
CA ARG A 29 0.32 -1.05 -16.06
C ARG A 29 0.78 -0.65 -14.65
N VAL A 30 0.26 -1.38 -13.65
CA VAL A 30 0.59 -1.24 -12.23
C VAL A 30 0.74 -2.65 -11.63
N LEU A 31 1.77 -2.85 -10.81
CA LEU A 31 1.87 -3.99 -9.91
C LEU A 31 1.26 -3.58 -8.56
N SER A 32 0.26 -4.32 -8.09
CA SER A 32 -0.41 -4.07 -6.81
C SER A 32 -0.15 -5.23 -5.87
N ILE A 33 0.37 -4.93 -4.68
CA ILE A 33 0.54 -5.87 -3.58
C ILE A 33 -0.38 -5.43 -2.46
N THR A 34 -1.41 -6.20 -2.15
CA THR A 34 -2.37 -5.90 -1.07
C THR A 34 -2.31 -7.00 -0.03
N GLY A 35 -2.39 -6.62 1.24
CA GLY A 35 -2.43 -7.55 2.35
C GLY A 35 -3.09 -6.95 3.58
N THR A 36 -3.23 -7.76 4.61
CA THR A 36 -3.78 -7.37 5.91
C THR A 36 -2.71 -7.56 6.99
N THR A 37 -2.81 -6.79 8.07
CA THR A 37 -1.91 -6.94 9.22
C THR A 37 -2.60 -6.71 10.56
N TYR A 38 -1.90 -7.05 11.63
CA TYR A 38 -2.29 -6.94 13.02
C TYR A 38 -1.23 -6.13 13.77
N ASP A 39 -1.72 -5.09 14.44
CA ASP A 39 -1.00 -4.13 15.28
C ASP A 39 -2.01 -3.72 16.37
N GLU A 40 -2.23 -4.63 17.33
CA GLU A 40 -3.26 -4.47 18.38
C GLU A 40 -2.83 -3.52 19.50
N ASP A 41 -1.52 -3.30 19.68
CA ASP A 41 -0.93 -2.37 20.65
C ASP A 41 -0.58 -0.99 20.05
N TYR A 42 -0.85 -0.80 18.76
CA TYR A 42 -0.70 0.46 18.02
C TYR A 42 0.74 0.99 18.02
N ASP A 43 1.73 0.09 18.04
CA ASP A 43 3.16 0.44 18.09
C ASP A 43 3.78 0.58 16.68
N GLY A 44 2.99 0.35 15.63
CA GLY A 44 3.40 0.40 14.23
C GLY A 44 4.21 -0.82 13.79
N LYS A 45 4.20 -1.90 14.56
CA LYS A 45 4.86 -3.17 14.23
C LYS A 45 3.86 -4.31 14.20
N HIS A 46 4.24 -5.37 13.49
CA HIS A 46 3.47 -6.59 13.48
C HIS A 46 3.37 -7.18 14.89
N SER A 47 2.14 -7.47 15.34
CA SER A 47 1.89 -8.10 16.63
C SER A 47 2.57 -9.47 16.71
N ALA A 48 3.60 -9.59 17.56
CA ALA A 48 4.34 -10.83 17.79
C ALA A 48 3.64 -11.80 18.77
N SER A 49 2.59 -11.33 19.44
CA SER A 49 1.85 -12.03 20.48
C SER A 49 0.60 -12.73 19.94
N LYS A 50 -0.08 -13.49 20.80
CA LYS A 50 -1.35 -14.14 20.45
C LYS A 50 -2.40 -13.06 20.19
N LEU A 51 -2.91 -13.01 18.96
CA LEU A 51 -3.98 -12.11 18.52
C LEU A 51 -5.20 -12.26 19.44
N THR A 52 -5.70 -11.12 19.93
CA THR A 52 -6.94 -11.07 20.72
C THR A 52 -8.17 -11.06 19.81
N SER A 53 -8.02 -10.55 18.59
CA SER A 53 -9.04 -10.52 17.54
C SER A 53 -8.63 -11.36 16.33
N PRO A 54 -9.55 -12.13 15.71
CA PRO A 54 -9.29 -12.77 14.43
C PRO A 54 -9.35 -11.81 13.23
N TYR A 55 -9.70 -10.54 13.47
CA TYR A 55 -9.84 -9.53 12.42
C TYR A 55 -8.59 -8.66 12.34
N PRO A 56 -8.07 -8.39 11.12
CA PRO A 56 -6.90 -7.54 10.96
C PRO A 56 -7.19 -6.11 11.43
N THR A 57 -6.19 -5.48 12.02
CA THR A 57 -6.29 -4.07 12.43
C THR A 57 -6.07 -3.13 11.26
N HIS A 58 -5.34 -3.56 10.21
CA HIS A 58 -5.08 -2.74 9.03
C HIS A 58 -5.09 -3.53 7.72
N LEU A 59 -5.36 -2.82 6.63
CA LEU A 59 -5.08 -3.22 5.26
C LEU A 59 -3.94 -2.36 4.72
N PHE A 60 -2.99 -2.98 4.02
CA PHE A 60 -1.98 -2.25 3.27
C PHE A 60 -2.10 -2.52 1.77
N ARG A 61 -1.71 -1.53 0.96
CA ARG A 61 -1.54 -1.69 -0.48
C ARG A 61 -0.27 -0.99 -0.93
N ILE A 62 0.54 -1.66 -1.73
CA ILE A 62 1.72 -1.09 -2.41
C ILE A 62 1.43 -1.12 -3.91
N LEU A 63 1.40 0.06 -4.53
CA LEU A 63 1.28 0.25 -5.97
C LEU A 63 2.64 0.59 -6.54
N ILE A 64 3.05 -0.14 -7.58
CA ILE A 64 4.34 0.03 -8.25
C ILE A 64 4.07 0.24 -9.73
N ALA A 65 4.61 1.34 -10.26
CA ALA A 65 4.49 1.70 -11.67
C ALA A 65 5.85 2.13 -12.24
N CYS A 66 5.94 2.19 -13.56
CA CYS A 66 7.12 2.67 -14.27
C CYS A 66 6.85 4.03 -14.89
N ASN A 67 7.77 4.98 -14.68
CA ASN A 67 7.81 6.23 -15.44
C ASN A 67 8.62 6.02 -16.74
N GLY A 68 8.16 5.05 -17.55
CA GLY A 68 8.85 4.51 -18.71
C GLY A 68 8.39 3.07 -18.98
N ASP A 69 9.19 2.32 -19.73
CA ASP A 69 8.80 0.98 -20.15
C ASP A 69 8.92 -0.06 -19.03
N TRP A 70 7.99 -1.01 -19.03
CA TRP A 70 8.14 -2.26 -18.28
C TRP A 70 9.15 -3.18 -18.97
N SER A 71 9.80 -4.03 -18.18
CA SER A 71 10.63 -5.11 -18.68
C SER A 71 9.78 -6.17 -19.39
N ASN A 72 10.32 -6.74 -20.47
CA ASN A 72 9.74 -7.92 -21.12
C ASN A 72 9.93 -9.20 -20.29
N ASN A 73 10.83 -9.18 -19.30
CA ASN A 73 11.24 -10.35 -18.52
C ASN A 73 10.58 -10.42 -17.14
N GLY A 74 9.59 -9.57 -16.85
CA GLY A 74 8.85 -9.64 -15.59
C GLY A 74 8.18 -8.34 -15.16
N PRO A 75 7.60 -8.31 -13.95
CA PRO A 75 6.86 -7.17 -13.43
C PRO A 75 7.79 -6.14 -12.77
N PHE A 76 8.75 -5.60 -13.52
CA PHE A 76 9.66 -4.54 -13.08
C PHE A 76 9.97 -3.56 -14.21
N CYS A 77 10.43 -2.37 -13.87
CA CYS A 77 10.78 -1.35 -14.86
C CYS A 77 12.05 -1.70 -15.62
N LYS A 78 12.09 -1.37 -16.92
CA LYS A 78 13.27 -1.58 -17.75
C LYS A 78 14.48 -0.81 -17.24
N GLN A 79 14.26 0.42 -16.76
CA GLN A 79 15.23 1.22 -16.01
C GLN A 79 14.80 1.27 -14.54
N PRO A 80 15.59 0.74 -13.59
CA PRO A 80 15.26 0.74 -12.17
C PRO A 80 14.94 2.13 -11.60
N GLU A 81 15.60 3.17 -12.09
CA GLU A 81 15.44 4.59 -11.71
C GLU A 81 14.06 5.16 -12.04
N GLN A 82 13.36 4.52 -12.97
CA GLN A 82 12.01 4.90 -13.37
C GLN A 82 10.94 4.21 -12.51
N THR A 83 11.32 3.38 -11.54
CA THR A 83 10.37 2.76 -10.61
C THR A 83 9.76 3.82 -9.70
N LYS A 84 8.43 3.87 -9.66
CA LYS A 84 7.65 4.71 -8.75
C LYS A 84 6.80 3.83 -7.87
N VAL A 85 6.67 4.22 -6.60
CA VAL A 85 5.91 3.46 -5.59
C VAL A 85 5.01 4.40 -4.83
N LEU A 86 3.77 3.98 -4.60
CA LEU A 86 2.86 4.61 -3.66
C LEU A 86 2.26 3.53 -2.78
N SER A 87 2.31 3.72 -1.46
CA SER A 87 1.83 2.74 -0.50
C SER A 87 0.86 3.37 0.48
N PHE A 88 -0.02 2.53 1.01
CA PHE A 88 -1.05 2.91 1.96
C PHE A 88 -1.12 1.92 3.12
N VAL A 89 -1.49 2.41 4.29
CA VAL A 89 -1.84 1.60 5.47
C VAL A 89 -3.13 2.16 6.05
N PHE A 90 -4.24 1.46 5.84
CA PHE A 90 -5.58 1.85 6.29
C PHE A 90 -5.95 1.09 7.56
N PRO A 91 -6.33 1.77 8.66
CA PRO A 91 -6.89 1.11 9.82
C PRO A 91 -8.25 0.52 9.46
N HIS A 92 -8.59 -0.63 10.02
CA HIS A 92 -9.93 -1.19 9.94
C HIS A 92 -10.87 -0.35 10.81
N MET A 93 -11.68 0.48 10.17
CA MET A 93 -12.55 1.45 10.82
C MET A 93 -13.97 1.41 10.24
N ASP A 94 -14.95 1.73 11.08
CA ASP A 94 -16.34 1.85 10.67
C ASP A 94 -16.63 3.25 10.11
N GLY A 95 -16.17 3.48 8.87
CA GLY A 95 -16.32 4.74 8.14
C GLY A 95 -15.23 5.77 8.45
N ASP A 96 -15.30 6.93 7.79
CA ASP A 96 -14.34 8.02 7.96
C ASP A 96 -14.68 8.90 9.19
N PRO A 97 -13.82 8.93 10.23
CA PRO A 97 -14.07 9.75 11.42
C PRO A 97 -13.94 11.25 11.16
N ASN A 98 -13.31 11.67 10.05
CA ASN A 98 -12.95 13.06 9.77
C ASN A 98 -13.82 13.71 8.69
N CYS A 99 -14.83 13.03 8.17
CA CYS A 99 -15.74 13.53 7.12
C CYS A 99 -14.99 14.09 5.88
N LEU A 100 -13.87 13.48 5.53
CA LEU A 100 -13.07 13.81 4.36
C LEU A 100 -13.72 13.29 3.09
N THR A 101 -13.37 13.93 1.98
CA THR A 101 -13.64 13.35 0.66
C THR A 101 -12.77 12.11 0.47
N LYS A 102 -13.28 11.12 -0.25
CA LYS A 102 -12.61 9.85 -0.54
C LYS A 102 -11.13 10.01 -0.95
N ASP A 103 -10.82 10.93 -1.85
CA ASP A 103 -9.43 11.16 -2.30
C ASP A 103 -8.52 11.67 -1.18
N LYS A 104 -9.02 12.56 -0.32
CA LYS A 104 -8.27 13.09 0.82
C LYS A 104 -8.06 12.01 1.88
N LEU A 105 -9.04 11.14 2.06
CA LEU A 105 -8.93 9.99 2.95
C LEU A 105 -7.82 9.04 2.47
N LEU A 106 -7.79 8.70 1.18
CA LEU A 106 -6.73 7.87 0.61
C LEU A 106 -5.35 8.49 0.82
N LEU A 107 -5.22 9.80 0.57
CA LEU A 107 -3.95 10.52 0.73
C LEU A 107 -3.49 10.59 2.20
N GLN A 108 -4.43 10.71 3.15
CA GLN A 108 -4.11 10.75 4.58
C GLN A 108 -3.44 9.46 5.06
N TYR A 109 -3.79 8.31 4.46
CA TYR A 109 -3.24 7.00 4.82
C TYR A 109 -2.08 6.56 3.92
N THR A 110 -1.48 7.49 3.18
CA THR A 110 -0.22 7.23 2.49
C THR A 110 0.88 6.90 3.49
N ALA A 111 1.67 5.90 3.15
CA ALA A 111 2.71 5.34 4.01
C ALA A 111 3.96 5.04 3.18
N ARG A 112 5.12 4.91 3.82
CA ARG A 112 6.34 4.42 3.18
C ARG A 112 6.27 2.89 3.08
N ILE A 113 7.02 2.29 2.15
CA ILE A 113 7.18 0.82 2.15
C ILE A 113 7.78 0.36 3.47
N LYS A 114 8.69 1.13 4.10
CA LYS A 114 9.22 0.79 5.42
C LYS A 114 8.17 0.73 6.52
N ASP A 115 7.13 1.55 6.45
CA ASP A 115 6.02 1.48 7.40
C ASP A 115 5.21 0.21 7.16
N VAL A 116 4.96 -0.13 5.89
CA VAL A 116 4.32 -1.41 5.52
C VAL A 116 5.16 -2.61 6.00
N GLU A 117 6.48 -2.62 5.79
CA GLU A 117 7.37 -3.69 6.27
C GLU A 117 7.33 -3.82 7.80
N SER A 118 7.35 -2.69 8.51
CA SER A 118 7.27 -2.66 9.98
C SER A 118 5.96 -3.28 10.48
N ILE A 119 4.83 -2.74 9.99
CA ILE A 119 3.51 -3.13 10.50
C ILE A 119 3.11 -4.53 10.04
N SER A 120 3.56 -4.99 8.87
CA SER A 120 3.23 -6.32 8.34
C SER A 120 4.20 -7.43 8.75
N GLY A 121 5.39 -7.07 9.24
CA GLY A 121 6.48 -8.01 9.48
C GLY A 121 7.07 -8.62 8.20
N GLN A 122 6.67 -8.12 7.02
CA GLN A 122 7.14 -8.59 5.73
C GLN A 122 8.34 -7.77 5.25
N TYR A 123 9.14 -8.37 4.39
CA TYR A 123 10.24 -7.70 3.70
C TYR A 123 10.01 -7.74 2.19
N PHE A 124 9.98 -6.57 1.54
CA PHE A 124 9.76 -6.46 0.10
C PHE A 124 11.09 -6.28 -0.63
N ASN A 125 11.59 -7.31 -1.30
CA ASN A 125 12.82 -7.21 -2.09
C ASN A 125 12.51 -6.95 -3.57
N PHE A 126 12.92 -5.80 -4.11
CA PHE A 126 12.80 -5.49 -5.53
C PHE A 126 14.08 -5.93 -6.25
N THR A 127 14.14 -7.21 -6.63
CA THR A 127 15.36 -7.90 -7.10
C THR A 127 16.14 -7.22 -8.22
N ASN A 128 15.47 -6.45 -9.10
CA ASN A 128 16.11 -5.74 -10.22
C ASN A 128 16.53 -4.30 -9.90
N ILE A 129 16.47 -3.90 -8.62
CA ILE A 129 16.84 -2.55 -8.17
C ILE A 129 18.03 -2.67 -7.22
N PRO A 130 19.13 -1.91 -7.40
CA PRO A 130 20.25 -1.91 -6.47
C PRO A 130 19.84 -1.55 -5.03
N TYR A 131 20.50 -2.15 -4.03
CA TYR A 131 20.11 -2.02 -2.62
C TYR A 131 19.95 -0.57 -2.15
N LYS A 132 20.92 0.31 -2.46
CA LYS A 132 20.86 1.74 -2.10
C LYS A 132 19.60 2.40 -2.65
N GLN A 133 19.25 2.09 -3.89
CA GLN A 133 18.09 2.67 -4.56
C GLN A 133 16.78 2.08 -4.07
N GLN A 134 16.74 0.78 -3.78
CA GLN A 134 15.62 0.17 -3.06
C GLN A 134 15.38 0.89 -1.73
N MET A 135 16.44 1.19 -0.98
CA MET A 135 16.29 1.88 0.28
C MET A 135 15.75 3.30 0.15
N LEU A 136 16.19 4.04 -0.87
CA LEU A 136 15.62 5.35 -1.17
C LEU A 136 14.13 5.26 -1.53
N LEU A 137 13.75 4.30 -2.38
CA LEU A 137 12.35 4.04 -2.71
C LEU A 137 11.52 3.68 -1.48
N LYS A 138 12.06 2.84 -0.58
CA LYS A 138 11.33 2.36 0.60
C LYS A 138 11.13 3.42 1.68
N LEU A 139 12.00 4.43 1.75
CA LEU A 139 11.96 5.49 2.75
C LEU A 139 11.22 6.74 2.27
N HIS A 140 10.93 6.84 0.98
CA HIS A 140 10.24 7.99 0.41
C HIS A 140 8.72 7.86 0.55
N THR A 141 8.08 8.95 1.00
CA THR A 141 6.62 9.08 0.98
C THR A 141 6.22 9.81 -0.30
N ASN A 142 5.62 9.08 -1.24
CA ASN A 142 4.97 9.69 -2.39
C ASN A 142 3.51 9.99 -2.04
N VAL A 143 2.95 11.04 -2.64
CA VAL A 143 1.52 11.37 -2.54
C VAL A 143 0.79 11.18 -3.88
N GLU A 144 1.51 10.83 -4.94
CA GLU A 144 0.96 10.58 -6.27
C GLU A 144 1.84 9.65 -7.10
N LEU A 145 1.24 8.99 -8.10
CA LEU A 145 1.91 8.19 -9.12
C LEU A 145 1.73 8.73 -10.53
#